data_AF-A0A353U2F6-F1
#
_entry.id   AF-A0A353U2F6-F1
#
_cell.length_a   1.000
_cell.length_b   1.000
_cell.length_c   1.000
_cell.angle_alpha   90.00
_cell.angle_beta   90.00
_cell.angle_gamma   90.00
#
_symmetry.space_group_name_H-M   'P 1'
#
loop_
_entity.id
_entity.type
_entity.pdbx_description
1 polymer ?
#
loop_
_entity_poly.entity_id
_entity_poly.type
_entity_poly.pdbx_seq_one_letter_code
_entity_poly.pdbx_strand_id
1 'polypeptide(L)' 'MPTFTDLFYSGPTNRGNAQLKPEEASTLESSLRLRKHWLDSSIGGFYRLGKNLIDWGRIPGEEVYTTSNINRV' A
#
# COMPACT_ATOMS: atom_id res chain seq x y z
N MET A 1 7.98 1.64 -1.33
CA MET A 1 8.99 2.73 -1.33
C MET A 1 8.25 4.06 -1.37
N PRO A 2 8.58 5.05 -0.52
CA PRO A 2 7.87 6.32 -0.50
C PRO A 2 8.09 7.09 -1.81
N THR A 3 7.08 7.82 -2.28
CA THR A 3 7.24 8.65 -3.48
C THR A 3 7.84 10.02 -3.15
N PHE A 4 8.33 10.74 -4.15
CA PHE A 4 8.84 12.10 -3.96
C PHE A 4 7.76 13.03 -3.37
N THR A 5 6.51 12.87 -3.80
CA THR A 5 5.37 13.61 -3.27
C THR A 5 5.16 13.31 -1.78
N ASP A 6 5.25 12.05 -1.37
CA ASP A 6 5.07 11.69 0.04
C ASP A 6 6.18 12.25 0.93
N LEU A 7 7.40 12.35 0.42
CA LEU A 7 8.55 12.82 1.18
C LEU A 7 8.63 14.36 1.25
N PHE A 8 8.33 15.05 0.15
CA PHE A 8 8.75 16.46 -0.03
C PHE A 8 7.63 17.39 -0.53
N TYR A 9 6.40 16.92 -0.72
CA TYR A 9 5.32 17.81 -1.13
C TYR A 9 5.07 18.89 -0.06
N SER A 10 4.96 20.13 -0.50
CA SER A 10 4.63 21.26 0.36
C SER A 10 3.59 22.11 -0.35
N GLY A 11 2.38 22.15 0.20
CA GLY A 11 1.27 22.94 -0.29
C GLY A 11 0.55 23.66 0.84
N PRO A 12 -0.46 24.48 0.53
CA PRO A 12 -1.18 25.30 1.52
C PRO A 12 -1.83 24.47 2.64
N THR A 13 -2.28 23.26 2.30
CA THR A 13 -3.03 22.37 3.19
C THR A 13 -2.39 20.98 3.36
N ASN A 14 -1.21 20.76 2.77
CA ASN A 14 -0.58 19.44 2.71
C ASN A 14 0.93 19.55 2.96
N ARG A 15 1.46 18.63 3.76
CA ARG A 15 2.89 18.52 4.06
C ARG A 15 3.34 17.05 3.98
N GLY A 16 4.31 16.77 3.12
CA GLY A 16 4.98 15.48 3.06
C GLY A 16 5.86 15.24 4.30
N ASN A 17 6.30 14.00 4.48
CA ASN A 17 7.08 13.57 5.63
C ASN A 17 8.37 12.87 5.18
N ALA A 18 9.51 13.52 5.36
CA ALA A 18 10.82 12.97 5.00
C ALA A 18 11.24 11.76 5.86
N GLN A 19 10.52 11.46 6.95
CA GLN A 19 10.83 10.38 7.89
C GLN A 19 10.06 9.08 7.59
N LEU A 20 9.38 9.00 6.44
CA LEU A 20 8.61 7.82 6.04
C LEU A 20 9.52 6.61 5.84
N LYS A 21 9.06 5.47 6.37
CA LYS A 21 9.62 4.16 6.05
C LYS A 21 9.04 3.65 4.74
N PRO A 22 9.79 2.84 3.97
CA PRO A 22 9.24 2.18 2.79
C PRO A 22 8.04 1.30 3.13
N GLU A 23 6.99 1.40 2.31
CA GLU A 23 5.91 0.41 2.32
C GLU A 23 6.44 -0.97 1.94
N GLU A 24 5.92 -1.99 2.62
CA GLU A 24 6.25 -3.39 2.42
C GLU A 24 4.97 -4.19 2.18
N ALA A 25 4.99 -5.12 1.22
CA ALA A 25 3.89 -6.02 0.97
C ALA A 25 4.41 -7.43 0.76
N SER A 26 3.86 -8.39 1.52
CA SER A 26 4.11 -9.81 1.34
C SER A 26 2.85 -10.46 0.78
N THR A 27 2.97 -11.15 -0.36
CA THR A 27 1.85 -11.87 -0.98
C THR A 27 2.13 -13.36 -0.94
N LEU A 28 1.15 -14.12 -0.47
CA LEU A 28 1.08 -15.57 -0.61
C LEU A 28 0.09 -15.89 -1.73
N GLU A 29 0.55 -16.62 -2.74
CA GLU A 29 -0.26 -16.95 -3.93
C GLU A 29 -0.34 -18.46 -4.10
N SER A 30 -1.51 -18.96 -4.48
CA SER A 30 -1.72 -20.37 -4.81
C SER A 30 -2.63 -20.47 -6.02
N SER A 31 -2.28 -21.33 -6.98
CA SER A 31 -3.10 -21.56 -8.17
C SER A 31 -3.05 -23.01 -8.63
N LEU A 32 -4.17 -23.45 -9.22
CA LEU A 32 -4.36 -24.77 -9.81
C LEU A 32 -4.83 -24.58 -11.25
N ARG A 33 -4.19 -25.30 -12.17
CA ARG A 33 -4.54 -25.31 -13.59
C ARG A 33 -4.91 -26.72 -14.03
N LEU A 34 -6.05 -26.86 -14.70
CA LEU A 34 -6.55 -28.09 -15.27
C LEU A 34 -6.64 -27.94 -16.79
N ARG A 35 -5.93 -28.82 -17.51
CA ARG A 35 -5.94 -28.86 -18.99
C ARG A 35 -6.37 -30.26 -19.44
N LYS A 36 -7.48 -30.33 -20.18
CA LYS A 36 -8.01 -31.49 -20.91
C LYS A 36 -8.30 -31.03 -22.34
N HIS A 37 -8.41 -31.98 -23.27
CA HIS A 37 -8.67 -31.68 -24.69
C HIS A 37 -9.94 -30.81 -24.91
N TRP A 38 -10.93 -30.92 -24.04
CA TRP A 38 -12.20 -30.19 -24.09
C TRP A 38 -12.39 -29.15 -22.96
N LEU A 39 -11.43 -29.02 -22.03
CA LEU A 39 -11.54 -28.13 -20.88
C LEU A 39 -10.19 -27.50 -20.51
N ASP A 40 -10.16 -26.18 -20.47
CA ASP A 40 -9.06 -25.40 -19.88
C ASP A 40 -9.64 -24.57 -18.75
N SER A 41 -9.16 -24.77 -17.53
CA SER A 41 -9.65 -24.07 -16.36
C SER A 41 -8.51 -23.77 -15.42
N SER A 42 -8.55 -22.57 -14.82
CA SER A 42 -7.58 -22.13 -13.82
C SER A 42 -8.33 -21.53 -12.66
N ILE A 43 -7.95 -21.93 -11.45
CA ILE A 43 -8.44 -21.35 -10.20
C ILE A 43 -7.24 -20.88 -9.40
N GLY A 44 -7.35 -19.70 -8.81
CA GLY A 44 -6.28 -19.11 -8.02
C GLY A 44 -6.83 -18.33 -6.85
N GLY A 45 -6.01 -18.21 -5.82
CA GLY A 45 -6.24 -17.37 -4.66
C GLY A 45 -4.94 -16.69 -4.25
N PHE A 46 -5.06 -15.51 -3.64
CA PHE A 46 -3.93 -14.78 -3.10
C PHE A 46 -4.31 -14.16 -1.75
N TYR A 47 -3.31 -14.01 -0.90
CA TYR A 47 -3.42 -13.33 0.39
C TYR A 47 -2.26 -12.33 0.51
N ARG A 48 -2.57 -11.07 0.78
CA ARG A 48 -1.57 -9.98 0.85
C ARG A 48 -1.56 -9.37 2.24
N LEU A 49 -0.35 -9.23 2.79
CA LEU A 49 -0.09 -8.56 4.06
C LEU A 49 0.64 -7.25 3.79
N GLY A 50 0.02 -6.11 4.12
CA GLY A 50 0.64 -4.79 4.03
C GLY A 50 1.29 -4.36 5.36
N LYS A 51 2.48 -3.78 5.30
CA LYS A 51 3.17 -3.17 6.44
C LYS A 51 3.70 -1.79 6.06
N ASN A 52 3.74 -0.89 7.05
CA ASN A 52 4.23 0.48 6.89
C ASN A 52 3.54 1.22 5.72
N LEU A 53 2.26 0.94 5.46
CA LEU A 53 1.52 1.59 4.37
C LEU A 53 1.55 3.11 4.58
N ILE A 54 1.67 3.88 3.52
CA ILE A 54 1.77 5.34 3.60
C ILE A 54 0.40 5.91 3.26
N ASP A 55 -0.15 6.70 4.17
CA ASP A 55 -1.42 7.37 3.95
C ASP A 55 -1.39 8.83 4.44
N TRP A 56 -2.23 9.65 3.81
CA TRP A 56 -2.43 11.05 4.14
C TRP A 56 -3.48 11.16 5.25
N GLY A 57 -3.02 11.51 6.44
CA GLY A 57 -3.88 11.72 7.60
C GLY A 57 -3.88 13.17 8.03
N ARG A 58 -4.89 13.55 8.80
CA ARG A 58 -4.88 14.80 9.56
C ARG A 58 -5.22 14.49 11.00
N ILE A 59 -4.33 14.88 11.90
CA ILE A 59 -4.54 14.71 13.34
C ILE A 59 -5.64 15.69 13.77
N PRO A 60 -6.60 15.28 14.62
CA PRO A 60 -7.60 16.20 15.15
C PRO A 60 -6.92 17.42 15.82
N GLY A 61 -7.29 18.62 15.37
CA GLY A 61 -6.69 19.87 15.84
C GLY A 61 -5.59 20.44 14.94
N GLU A 62 -5.12 19.70 13.93
CA GLU A 62 -4.23 20.22 12.89
C GLU A 62 -5.02 20.70 11.67
N GLU A 63 -4.52 21.74 11.01
CA GLU A 63 -5.13 22.30 9.80
C GLU A 63 -4.62 21.62 8.51
N VAL A 64 -3.47 20.94 8.60
CA VAL A 64 -2.69 20.45 7.46
C VAL A 64 -2.67 18.93 7.44
N TYR A 65 -2.82 18.33 6.27
CA TYR A 65 -2.64 16.89 6.10
C TYR A 65 -1.16 16.53 6.04
N THR A 66 -0.79 15.43 6.71
CA THR A 66 0.57 14.91 6.72
C THR A 66 0.60 13.43 6.38
N THR A 67 1.60 13.02 5.59
CA THR A 67 1.84 11.60 5.30
C THR A 67 2.44 10.85 6.48
N SER A 68 1.94 9.65 6.76
CA SER A 68 2.42 8.81 7.86
C SER A 68 2.40 7.32 7.52
N ASN A 69 3.23 6.52 8.22
CA ASN A 69 3.19 5.06 8.10
C ASN A 69 2.09 4.48 9.02
N ILE A 70 1.16 3.71 8.45
CA ILE A 70 0.12 2.96 9.16
C ILE A 70 0.50 1.46 9.21
N ASN A 71 0.36 0.86 10.38
CA ASN A 71 1.07 -0.38 10.71
C ASN A 71 0.45 -1.67 10.15
N ARG A 72 -0.82 -1.69 9.70
CA ARG A 72 -1.40 -2.95 9.21
C ARG A 72 -2.74 -2.81 8.49
N VAL A 73 -2.85 -3.48 7.34
CA VAL A 73 -4.11 -3.86 6.66
C VAL A 73 -3.98 -5.32 6.21
#